data_AF-A0AAN7HM24-F1
#
_entry.id   AF-A0AAN7HM24-F1
#
_cell.length_a   1.000
_cell.length_b   1.000
_cell.length_c   1.000
_cell.angle_alpha   90.00
_cell.angle_beta   90.00
_cell.angle_gamma   90.00
#
_symmetry.space_group_name_H-M   'P 1'
#
loop_
_entity.id
_entity.type
_entity.pdbx_description
1 polymer ?
#
loop_
_entity_poly.entity_id
_entity_poly.type
_entity_poly.pdbx_seq_one_letter_code
_entity_poly.pdbx_strand_id
1 'polypeptide(L)'
;MNKNQRAISLWAVVSFLASIIFAQSVVPNPSFRRYPSCGLLSTNGNRRIYCHGGVIKTNQQDYEWDATLMRLDIMDFNATASNTWENITHTAANSNIALEARERAFSAVSFDGSSLFIHGGLSQYKLRNQTIIYTASDNSWSTPAADYTDAGFGGTRQIYQGSAVDVNGKYYLYGGEETFSNQNIIRYTDSYTNETFVNFFLTDSNFNDSAIGYYEAVTYSETIIGYDSWSKLRPLGNFQKGLIGSSHAAVFHPRTTTIFYFGGYVRDLINFNLATTSFSQVTTFNTSNMFWGTQMFTGSAVPIGRMGHTATLLPSNEDVLLYGGASGDIVKAMNDFCYVANLQNFTWTAQFATLKLPNANGATGARAGHSAVLDAITNRLYILFGFYDNSLGPQNTPLIALNVSSPSALAFLDLTQQAMIDPNSSPNVTVLADVKNGINSATIGGAVGGTIGGILVIGLVAFFLHKRKRSNDHNQQNAGQDADEHEERLSVDWDAIEGGFVETNLPLNNSGKNMVPYNGINNINNSNIVLENSHLYSSANEFSQGEKSPAMDYNNTSKYEVSSQTATTVTAVSPPLMNLATPLSPNDTLLRQSYLPDIPRHDNQQPITYITKPDGA
;
A
#
# COMPACT_ATOMS: atom_id res chain seq x y z
N MET A 1 -28.53 54.67 -14.29
CA MET A 1 -28.03 53.77 -13.21
C MET A 1 -28.27 52.33 -13.64
N ASN A 2 -27.17 51.63 -13.91
CA ASN A 2 -27.07 50.63 -14.98
C ASN A 2 -27.46 49.20 -14.59
N LYS A 3 -28.15 48.52 -15.51
CA LYS A 3 -28.47 47.07 -15.50
C LYS A 3 -27.24 46.17 -15.24
N ASN A 4 -26.03 46.65 -15.47
CA ASN A 4 -24.79 45.89 -15.31
C ASN A 4 -24.42 45.59 -13.83
N GLN A 5 -24.90 46.37 -12.85
CA GLN A 5 -24.64 46.05 -11.43
C GLN A 5 -25.49 44.89 -10.90
N ARG A 6 -26.64 44.59 -11.52
CA ARG A 6 -27.49 43.46 -11.12
C ARG A 6 -27.01 42.11 -11.65
N ALA A 7 -26.30 42.10 -12.78
CA ALA A 7 -25.74 40.88 -13.36
C ALA A 7 -24.54 40.36 -12.54
N ILE A 8 -23.69 41.27 -12.05
CA ILE A 8 -22.51 40.93 -11.23
C ILE A 8 -22.93 40.39 -9.85
N SER A 9 -23.99 40.93 -9.25
CA SER A 9 -24.52 40.39 -7.99
C SER A 9 -25.19 39.02 -8.14
N LEU A 10 -25.79 38.72 -9.30
CA LEU A 10 -26.40 37.42 -9.55
C LEU A 10 -25.35 36.33 -9.76
N TRP A 11 -24.26 36.63 -10.47
CA TRP A 11 -23.14 35.70 -10.64
C TRP A 11 -22.39 35.44 -9.33
N ALA A 12 -22.19 36.45 -8.49
CA ALA A 12 -21.61 36.26 -7.17
C ALA A 12 -22.50 35.39 -6.26
N VAL A 13 -23.82 35.57 -6.31
CA VAL A 13 -24.78 34.75 -5.53
C VAL A 13 -24.92 33.34 -6.11
N VAL A 14 -24.83 33.16 -7.43
CA VAL A 14 -24.82 31.83 -8.08
C VAL A 14 -23.50 31.11 -7.84
N SER A 15 -22.34 31.80 -7.79
CA SER A 15 -21.07 31.20 -7.35
C SER A 15 -21.06 30.88 -5.85
N PHE A 16 -21.69 31.71 -5.00
CA PHE A 16 -21.83 31.45 -3.57
C PHE A 16 -22.87 30.37 -3.23
N LEU A 17 -23.84 30.13 -4.13
CA LEU A 17 -24.78 29.01 -4.09
C LEU A 17 -24.26 27.78 -4.84
N ALA A 18 -23.28 27.90 -5.74
CA ALA A 18 -22.55 26.76 -6.30
C ALA A 18 -21.50 26.23 -5.32
N SER A 19 -21.09 27.05 -4.33
CA SER A 19 -20.45 26.58 -3.10
C SER A 19 -21.47 26.14 -2.05
N ILE A 20 -22.60 25.55 -2.45
CA ILE A 20 -23.35 24.66 -1.56
C ILE A 20 -22.31 23.68 -1.03
N ILE A 21 -22.13 23.72 0.29
CA ILE A 21 -21.27 22.85 1.07
C ILE A 21 -21.61 21.42 0.66
N PHE A 22 -20.75 20.82 -0.17
CA PHE A 22 -20.80 19.40 -0.47
C PHE A 22 -20.35 18.69 0.80
N ALA A 23 -21.29 18.48 1.71
CA ALA A 23 -21.02 17.85 2.99
C ALA A 23 -20.56 16.39 2.74
N GLN A 24 -19.26 16.14 2.93
CA GLN A 24 -18.74 14.79 3.03
C GLN A 24 -19.39 14.10 4.23
N SER A 25 -19.74 12.81 4.10
CA SER A 25 -20.39 12.10 5.20
C SER A 25 -19.35 11.74 6.25
N VAL A 26 -19.54 12.28 7.46
CA VAL A 26 -18.74 11.92 8.63
C VAL A 26 -19.21 10.57 9.17
N VAL A 27 -18.26 9.64 9.34
CA VAL A 27 -18.47 8.29 9.84
C VAL A 27 -17.73 8.12 11.17
N PRO A 28 -18.43 8.22 12.31
CA PRO A 28 -17.83 7.87 13.59
C PRO A 28 -17.65 6.36 13.68
N ASN A 29 -16.46 5.89 14.08
CA ASN A 29 -16.16 4.46 14.23
C ASN A 29 -16.50 3.64 12.98
N PRO A 30 -15.72 3.79 11.89
CA PRO A 30 -16.00 3.08 10.65
C PRO A 30 -16.00 1.57 10.85
N SER A 31 -16.71 0.89 9.94
CA SER A 31 -16.76 -0.56 9.89
C SER A 31 -15.37 -1.17 9.92
N PHE A 32 -15.27 -2.33 10.58
CA PHE A 32 -14.06 -3.14 10.59
C PHE A 32 -13.65 -3.46 9.15
N ARG A 33 -12.35 -3.37 8.90
CA ARG A 33 -11.77 -3.47 7.56
C ARG A 33 -10.51 -4.30 7.63
N ARG A 34 -10.27 -5.14 6.62
CA ARG A 34 -9.00 -5.87 6.46
C ARG A 34 -8.42 -5.64 5.08
N TYR A 35 -7.09 -5.68 5.01
CA TYR A 35 -6.27 -5.41 3.84
C TYR A 35 -6.60 -4.09 3.12
N PRO A 36 -6.80 -2.97 3.84
CA PRO A 36 -6.96 -1.66 3.19
C PRO A 36 -5.65 -1.16 2.61
N SER A 37 -5.74 -0.39 1.53
CA SER A 37 -4.63 0.41 1.02
C SER A 37 -4.67 1.78 1.69
N CYS A 38 -3.76 2.04 2.64
CA CYS A 38 -3.71 3.31 3.35
C CYS A 38 -2.37 4.04 3.17
N GLY A 39 -2.41 5.37 3.29
CA GLY A 39 -1.22 6.22 3.21
C GLY A 39 -1.44 7.58 3.90
N LEU A 40 -0.36 8.19 4.38
CA LEU A 40 -0.37 9.57 4.86
C LEU A 40 -0.14 10.50 3.67
N LEU A 41 -1.12 11.34 3.35
CA LEU A 41 -0.97 12.35 2.30
C LEU A 41 -0.91 13.74 2.92
N SER A 42 -0.07 14.60 2.33
CA SER A 42 0.16 15.97 2.76
C SER A 42 -0.24 16.94 1.65
N THR A 43 -1.13 17.88 1.98
CA THR A 43 -1.63 18.89 1.04
C THR A 43 -1.66 20.26 1.71
N ASN A 44 -0.85 21.20 1.21
CA ASN A 44 -0.76 22.56 1.75
C ASN A 44 -0.51 22.58 3.27
N GLY A 45 0.32 21.65 3.78
CA GLY A 45 0.62 21.50 5.20
C GLY A 45 -0.41 20.72 6.02
N ASN A 46 -1.59 20.41 5.47
CA ASN A 46 -2.55 19.52 6.10
C ASN A 46 -2.14 18.06 5.87
N ARG A 47 -2.11 17.27 6.94
CA ARG A 47 -1.70 15.87 6.89
C ARG A 47 -2.90 15.01 7.25
N ARG A 48 -3.27 14.10 6.35
CA ARG A 48 -4.43 13.22 6.53
C ARG A 48 -4.09 11.81 6.11
N ILE A 49 -4.62 10.84 6.85
CA ILE A 49 -4.52 9.43 6.47
C ILE A 49 -5.67 9.15 5.51
N TYR A 50 -5.36 8.56 4.36
CA TYR A 50 -6.34 8.09 3.39
C TYR A 50 -6.31 6.58 3.36
N CYS A 51 -7.48 5.94 3.24
CA CYS A 51 -7.62 4.50 3.15
C CYS A 51 -8.66 4.14 2.10
N HIS A 52 -8.29 3.25 1.17
CA HIS A 52 -9.16 2.76 0.12
C HIS A 52 -9.30 1.24 0.18
N GLY A 53 -10.53 0.78 -0.02
CA GLY A 53 -10.86 -0.62 -0.23
C GLY A 53 -10.48 -1.56 0.92
N GLY A 54 -10.21 -2.81 0.60
CA GLY A 54 -10.16 -3.90 1.56
C GLY A 54 -11.49 -4.63 1.67
N VAL A 55 -11.64 -5.47 2.69
CA VAL A 55 -12.87 -6.18 2.98
C VAL A 55 -13.46 -5.63 4.26
N ILE A 56 -14.73 -5.23 4.19
CA ILE A 56 -15.52 -4.81 5.33
C ILE A 56 -16.42 -5.94 5.79
N LYS A 57 -16.72 -5.96 7.08
CA LYS A 57 -17.68 -6.90 7.65
C LYS A 57 -19.02 -6.21 7.74
N THR A 58 -20.02 -6.68 6.99
CA THR A 58 -21.37 -6.10 6.98
C THR A 58 -22.23 -6.67 8.11
N ASN A 59 -22.12 -7.98 8.35
CA ASN A 59 -22.84 -8.70 9.41
C ASN A 59 -21.90 -9.69 10.15
N GLN A 60 -22.40 -10.48 11.12
CA GLN A 60 -21.56 -11.44 11.85
C GLN A 60 -20.88 -12.51 10.97
N GLN A 61 -21.47 -12.85 9.81
CA GLN A 61 -20.97 -13.90 8.91
C GLN A 61 -20.53 -13.40 7.53
N ASP A 62 -20.98 -12.21 7.11
CA ASP A 62 -20.77 -11.73 5.75
C ASP A 62 -19.62 -10.72 5.66
N TYR A 63 -18.79 -10.91 4.65
CA TYR A 63 -17.67 -10.06 4.29
C TYR A 63 -17.89 -9.55 2.87
N GLU A 64 -17.71 -8.25 2.67
CA GLU A 64 -17.87 -7.60 1.37
C GLU A 64 -16.59 -6.85 1.00
N TRP A 65 -16.19 -6.95 -0.27
CA TRP A 65 -15.16 -6.07 -0.80
C TRP A 65 -15.70 -4.64 -0.84
N ASP A 66 -14.87 -3.71 -0.40
CA ASP A 66 -15.22 -2.30 -0.35
C ASP A 66 -14.44 -1.50 -1.39
N ALA A 67 -15.06 -0.41 -1.84
CA ALA A 67 -14.50 0.55 -2.79
C ALA A 67 -14.39 1.96 -2.19
N THR A 68 -14.82 2.17 -0.94
CA THR A 68 -14.83 3.51 -0.36
C THR A 68 -13.41 4.02 -0.14
N LEU A 69 -13.23 5.30 -0.46
CA LEU A 69 -12.10 6.10 -0.02
C LEU A 69 -12.52 6.87 1.22
N MET A 70 -11.76 6.71 2.29
CA MET A 70 -11.98 7.42 3.55
C MET A 70 -10.74 8.20 3.92
N ARG A 71 -10.93 9.28 4.68
CA ARG A 71 -9.82 10.02 5.29
C ARG A 71 -10.03 10.32 6.76
N LEU A 72 -8.91 10.44 7.47
CA LEU A 72 -8.82 10.89 8.86
C LEU A 72 -7.87 12.08 8.93
N ASP A 73 -8.34 13.21 9.46
CA ASP A 73 -7.49 14.36 9.72
C ASP A 73 -6.70 14.14 11.01
N ILE A 74 -5.39 13.91 10.89
CA ILE A 74 -4.52 13.65 12.06
C ILE A 74 -4.07 14.94 12.76
N MET A 75 -4.39 16.09 12.17
CA MET A 75 -4.18 17.39 12.80
C MET A 75 -5.35 17.78 13.71
N ASP A 76 -6.54 17.19 13.48
CA ASP A 76 -7.68 17.34 14.37
C ASP A 76 -7.65 16.30 15.49
N PHE A 77 -7.26 16.76 16.68
CA PHE A 77 -7.23 15.91 17.86
C PHE A 77 -8.59 15.24 18.13
N ASN A 78 -9.70 15.97 17.98
CA ASN A 78 -11.01 15.41 18.24
C ASN A 78 -11.28 14.26 17.26
N ALA A 79 -10.99 14.46 15.97
CA ALA A 79 -11.16 13.41 14.97
C ALA A 79 -10.34 12.15 15.30
N THR A 80 -9.10 12.29 15.77
CA THR A 80 -8.28 11.14 16.17
C THR A 80 -8.74 10.48 17.48
N ALA A 81 -9.19 11.27 18.47
CA ALA A 81 -9.65 10.80 19.77
C ALA A 81 -11.00 10.06 19.66
N SER A 82 -11.92 10.57 18.83
CA SER A 82 -13.22 9.95 18.57
C SER A 82 -13.21 9.04 17.34
N ASN A 83 -12.05 8.77 16.73
CA ASN A 83 -11.90 7.92 15.55
C ASN A 83 -12.94 8.24 14.47
N THR A 84 -13.00 9.51 14.09
CA THR A 84 -14.00 10.09 13.21
C THR A 84 -13.42 10.27 11.81
N TRP A 85 -13.99 9.55 10.85
CA TRP A 85 -13.53 9.49 9.47
C TRP A 85 -14.49 10.22 8.54
N GLU A 86 -14.00 10.62 7.38
CA GLU A 86 -14.82 11.22 6.32
C GLU A 86 -14.77 10.33 5.08
N ASN A 87 -15.95 9.96 4.56
CA ASN A 87 -16.02 9.28 3.28
C ASN A 87 -15.91 10.30 2.15
N ILE A 88 -15.00 10.04 1.21
CA ILE A 88 -14.79 10.88 0.05
C ILE A 88 -15.70 10.38 -1.08
N THR A 89 -16.89 10.95 -1.16
CA THR A 89 -17.92 10.58 -2.15
C THR A 89 -17.86 11.43 -3.42
N HIS A 90 -17.29 12.63 -3.32
CA HIS A 90 -17.15 13.56 -4.43
C HIS A 90 -15.68 13.70 -4.75
N THR A 91 -15.31 13.29 -5.96
CA THR A 91 -13.98 13.48 -6.50
C THR A 91 -14.11 14.10 -7.89
N ALA A 92 -13.11 14.86 -8.31
CA ALA A 92 -12.95 15.20 -9.71
C ALA A 92 -12.49 13.93 -10.44
N ALA A 93 -13.38 12.94 -10.57
CA ALA A 93 -13.11 11.75 -11.33
C ALA A 93 -13.26 12.09 -12.81
N ASN A 94 -12.27 11.72 -13.62
CA ASN A 94 -12.53 11.53 -15.04
C ASN A 94 -13.65 10.48 -15.16
N SER A 95 -14.67 10.73 -15.98
CA SER A 95 -15.87 9.88 -16.13
C SER A 95 -15.60 8.43 -16.55
N ASN A 96 -14.33 8.08 -16.79
CA ASN A 96 -13.87 6.81 -17.31
C ASN A 96 -13.17 5.91 -16.26
N ILE A 97 -13.06 6.34 -15.00
CA ILE A 97 -12.39 5.57 -13.94
C ILE A 97 -13.42 4.73 -13.17
N ALA A 98 -13.19 3.43 -13.10
CA ALA A 98 -13.97 2.52 -12.27
C ALA A 98 -13.28 2.32 -10.90
N LEU A 99 -13.88 2.89 -9.85
CA LEU A 99 -13.46 2.68 -8.47
C LEU A 99 -14.03 1.36 -7.94
N GLU A 100 -13.51 0.27 -8.46
CA GLU A 100 -13.99 -1.08 -8.14
C GLU A 100 -13.43 -1.56 -6.79
N ALA A 101 -14.30 -2.27 -6.07
CA ALA A 101 -13.98 -2.85 -4.78
C ALA A 101 -12.85 -3.88 -4.89
N ARG A 102 -11.83 -3.74 -4.04
CA ARG A 102 -10.61 -4.55 -4.11
C ARG A 102 -9.92 -4.67 -2.76
N GLU A 103 -9.33 -5.81 -2.46
CA GLU A 103 -8.46 -6.01 -1.29
C GLU A 103 -7.06 -6.48 -1.70
N ARG A 104 -6.09 -6.40 -0.77
CA ARG A 104 -4.73 -6.92 -0.99
C ARG A 104 -4.07 -6.36 -2.26
N ALA A 105 -4.43 -5.14 -2.64
CA ALA A 105 -3.83 -4.40 -3.73
C ALA A 105 -2.40 -3.98 -3.36
N PHE A 106 -1.58 -3.80 -4.38
CA PHE A 106 -0.33 -3.08 -4.25
C PHE A 106 -0.66 -1.63 -3.90
N SER A 107 -0.01 -1.06 -2.89
CA SER A 107 -0.20 0.35 -2.56
C SER A 107 1.09 1.00 -2.10
N ALA A 108 1.24 2.27 -2.46
CA ALA A 108 2.37 3.10 -2.06
C ALA A 108 1.95 4.58 -2.09
N VAL A 109 2.55 5.39 -1.22
CA VAL A 109 2.43 6.85 -1.27
C VAL A 109 3.51 7.38 -2.20
N SER A 110 3.17 8.38 -3.03
CA SER A 110 4.14 9.07 -3.90
C SER A 110 5.26 9.73 -3.08
N PHE A 111 6.43 9.91 -3.68
CA PHE A 111 7.60 10.50 -3.01
C PHE A 111 7.31 11.86 -2.36
N ASP A 112 6.51 12.70 -3.01
CA ASP A 112 6.11 14.03 -2.55
C ASP A 112 4.99 13.99 -1.48
N GLY A 113 4.46 12.80 -1.19
CA GLY A 113 3.37 12.61 -0.24
C GLY A 113 2.03 13.15 -0.71
N SER A 114 1.85 13.45 -2.00
CA SER A 114 0.61 14.04 -2.53
C SER A 114 -0.44 13.02 -2.92
N SER A 115 -0.01 11.80 -3.27
CA SER A 115 -0.83 10.82 -3.98
C SER A 115 -0.72 9.41 -3.42
N LEU A 116 -1.82 8.66 -3.49
CA LEU A 116 -1.90 7.24 -3.13
C LEU A 116 -2.04 6.41 -4.40
N PHE A 117 -1.00 5.65 -4.73
CA PHE A 117 -0.98 4.68 -5.82
C PHE A 117 -1.60 3.36 -5.36
N ILE A 118 -2.52 2.80 -6.16
CA ILE A 118 -3.17 1.52 -5.90
C ILE A 118 -3.19 0.70 -7.19
N HIS A 119 -2.66 -0.52 -7.15
CA HIS A 119 -2.57 -1.39 -8.32
C HIS A 119 -3.02 -2.83 -8.02
N GLY A 120 -3.77 -3.40 -8.96
CA GLY A 120 -4.29 -4.77 -8.87
C GLY A 120 -5.19 -4.98 -7.67
N GLY A 121 -5.04 -6.12 -7.00
CA GLY A 121 -5.86 -6.57 -5.88
C GLY A 121 -6.83 -7.68 -6.26
N LEU A 122 -7.39 -8.33 -5.24
CA LEU A 122 -8.44 -9.34 -5.39
C LEU A 122 -9.80 -8.64 -5.37
N SER A 123 -10.68 -9.04 -6.27
CA SER A 123 -12.01 -8.45 -6.47
C SER A 123 -12.99 -9.51 -6.95
N GLN A 124 -14.29 -9.22 -6.82
CA GLN A 124 -15.36 -10.13 -7.28
C GLN A 124 -15.33 -10.34 -8.80
N TYR A 125 -14.96 -9.31 -9.55
CA TYR A 125 -14.87 -9.32 -11.01
C TYR A 125 -13.52 -8.75 -11.44
N LYS A 126 -13.05 -9.13 -12.63
CA LYS A 126 -11.83 -8.58 -13.21
C LYS A 126 -11.93 -7.06 -13.30
N LEU A 127 -10.94 -6.36 -12.75
CA LEU A 127 -10.91 -4.91 -12.67
C LEU A 127 -10.81 -4.29 -14.06
N ARG A 128 -11.62 -3.27 -14.32
CA ARG A 128 -11.53 -2.43 -15.51
C ARG A 128 -10.27 -1.54 -15.48
N ASN A 129 -9.94 -0.99 -14.31
CA ASN A 129 -8.74 -0.19 -14.10
C ASN A 129 -7.82 -0.94 -13.13
N GLN A 130 -6.71 -1.50 -13.65
CA GLN A 130 -5.74 -2.20 -12.79
C GLN A 130 -5.05 -1.21 -11.87
N THR A 131 -4.70 -0.02 -12.36
CA THR A 131 -4.10 1.05 -11.57
C THR A 131 -5.06 2.23 -11.42
N ILE A 132 -5.22 2.69 -10.19
CA ILE A 132 -5.88 3.94 -9.84
C ILE A 132 -4.98 4.73 -8.90
N ILE A 133 -4.96 6.05 -9.07
CA ILE A 133 -4.11 6.96 -8.30
C ILE A 133 -5.00 8.07 -7.77
N TYR A 134 -5.00 8.23 -6.45
CA TYR A 134 -5.75 9.31 -5.80
C TYR A 134 -4.80 10.46 -5.48
N THR A 135 -5.11 11.65 -5.96
CA THR A 135 -4.35 12.87 -5.66
C THR A 135 -5.11 13.72 -4.66
N ALA A 136 -4.49 13.99 -3.50
CA ALA A 136 -5.19 14.66 -2.40
C ALA A 136 -5.38 16.17 -2.62
N SER A 137 -4.51 16.83 -3.40
CA SER A 137 -4.48 18.29 -3.55
C SER A 137 -5.69 18.84 -4.30
N ASP A 138 -6.18 18.09 -5.29
CA ASP A 138 -7.34 18.41 -6.12
C ASP A 138 -8.51 17.44 -5.87
N ASN A 139 -8.31 16.44 -4.99
CA ASN A 139 -9.30 15.43 -4.66
C ASN A 139 -9.80 14.70 -5.92
N SER A 140 -8.86 14.28 -6.76
CA SER A 140 -9.13 13.62 -8.04
C SER A 140 -8.64 12.17 -8.05
N TRP A 141 -9.24 11.40 -8.95
CA TRP A 141 -8.70 10.09 -9.34
C TRP A 141 -8.13 10.19 -10.74
N SER A 142 -7.00 9.55 -10.95
CA SER A 142 -6.41 9.29 -12.26
C SER A 142 -6.16 7.79 -12.44
N THR A 143 -5.93 7.40 -13.67
CA THR A 143 -5.52 6.05 -14.07
C THR A 143 -4.51 6.22 -15.21
N PRO A 144 -3.51 5.33 -15.33
CA PRO A 144 -2.55 5.43 -16.41
C PRO A 144 -3.22 5.38 -17.78
N ALA A 145 -2.57 5.95 -18.80
CA ALA A 145 -3.08 5.88 -20.17
C ALA A 145 -3.23 4.43 -20.69
N ALA A 146 -2.41 3.51 -20.18
CA ALA A 146 -2.51 2.08 -20.44
C ALA A 146 -2.15 1.26 -19.19
N ASP A 147 -2.87 0.15 -19.00
CA ASP A 147 -2.52 -0.85 -17.98
C ASP A 147 -1.21 -1.57 -18.35
N TYR A 148 -0.54 -2.12 -17.34
CA TYR A 148 0.56 -3.05 -17.56
C TYR A 148 0.07 -4.29 -18.33
N THR A 149 0.77 -4.63 -19.42
CA THR A 149 0.51 -5.85 -20.20
C THR A 149 1.74 -6.73 -20.23
N ASP A 150 1.58 -8.03 -20.00
CA ASP A 150 2.62 -9.04 -20.21
C ASP A 150 2.15 -10.05 -21.26
N ALA A 151 2.73 -10.00 -22.45
CA ALA A 151 2.37 -10.90 -23.54
C ALA A 151 2.59 -12.38 -23.18
N GLY A 152 3.57 -12.68 -22.31
CA GLY A 152 3.84 -14.03 -21.83
C GLY A 152 2.70 -14.62 -21.00
N PHE A 153 1.82 -13.77 -20.47
CA PHE A 153 0.64 -14.14 -19.68
C PHE A 153 -0.68 -13.69 -20.35
N GLY A 154 -0.65 -13.38 -21.65
CA GLY A 154 -1.85 -13.12 -22.43
C GLY A 154 -2.42 -11.71 -22.28
N GLY A 155 -1.61 -10.73 -21.85
CA GLY A 155 -1.96 -9.31 -21.83
C GLY A 155 -2.08 -8.75 -20.42
N THR A 156 -3.17 -8.03 -20.14
CA THR A 156 -3.41 -7.35 -18.86
C THR A 156 -3.63 -8.35 -17.73
N ARG A 157 -2.80 -8.22 -16.69
CA ARG A 157 -2.77 -9.10 -15.53
C ARG A 157 -3.36 -8.39 -14.32
N GLN A 158 -4.08 -9.13 -13.48
CA GLN A 158 -4.56 -8.65 -12.20
C GLN A 158 -3.85 -9.40 -11.09
N ILE A 159 -2.95 -8.72 -10.40
CA ILE A 159 -2.07 -9.33 -9.39
C ILE A 159 -2.43 -8.78 -8.01
N TYR A 160 -2.44 -9.65 -7.01
CA TYR A 160 -2.78 -9.32 -5.63
C TYR A 160 -1.72 -9.90 -4.67
N GLN A 161 -1.69 -9.39 -3.44
CA GLN A 161 -0.74 -9.82 -2.38
C GLN A 161 0.74 -9.68 -2.75
N GLY A 162 1.12 -8.84 -3.70
CA GLY A 162 2.51 -8.38 -3.77
C GLY A 162 2.72 -7.14 -2.92
N SER A 163 3.87 -6.50 -3.12
CA SER A 163 4.21 -5.25 -2.45
C SER A 163 4.63 -4.19 -3.45
N ALA A 164 4.33 -2.93 -3.11
CA ALA A 164 4.79 -1.76 -3.84
C ALA A 164 5.54 -0.81 -2.92
N VAL A 165 6.57 -0.16 -3.45
CA VAL A 165 7.27 0.96 -2.79
C VAL A 165 7.54 2.04 -3.83
N ASP A 166 7.40 3.30 -3.44
CA ASP A 166 7.89 4.42 -4.25
C ASP A 166 9.36 4.67 -3.96
N VAL A 167 10.14 4.85 -5.03
CA VAL A 167 11.55 5.23 -4.98
C VAL A 167 11.76 6.41 -5.92
N ASN A 168 11.73 7.62 -5.35
CA ASN A 168 11.92 8.89 -6.05
C ASN A 168 10.95 9.08 -7.23
N GLY A 169 9.66 8.82 -7.03
CA GLY A 169 8.61 9.02 -8.06
C GLY A 169 8.51 7.86 -9.06
N LYS A 170 9.13 6.72 -8.73
CA LYS A 170 9.03 5.48 -9.48
C LYS A 170 8.56 4.38 -8.54
N TYR A 171 7.42 3.79 -8.85
CA TYR A 171 6.86 2.69 -8.08
C TYR A 171 7.49 1.38 -8.52
N TYR A 172 7.95 0.58 -7.56
CA TYR A 172 8.50 -0.76 -7.75
C TYR A 172 7.51 -1.78 -7.19
N LEU A 173 7.05 -2.70 -8.03
CA LEU A 173 6.08 -3.75 -7.72
C LEU A 173 6.77 -5.11 -7.83
N TYR A 174 6.55 -5.99 -6.86
CA TYR A 174 7.12 -7.35 -6.89
C TYR A 174 6.22 -8.39 -6.22
N GLY A 175 6.26 -9.61 -6.77
CA GLY A 175 5.64 -10.81 -6.27
C GLY A 175 4.12 -10.84 -6.39
N GLY A 176 3.48 -11.49 -5.42
CA GLY A 176 2.04 -11.71 -5.40
C GLY A 176 1.60 -12.92 -6.22
N GLU A 177 0.29 -13.04 -6.40
CA GLU A 177 -0.40 -14.07 -7.17
C GLU A 177 -1.32 -13.39 -8.19
N GLU A 178 -1.60 -14.06 -9.30
CA GLU A 178 -2.48 -13.53 -10.35
C GLU A 178 -3.88 -14.13 -10.22
N THR A 179 -4.90 -13.29 -10.31
CA THR A 179 -6.30 -13.71 -10.37
C THR A 179 -6.90 -13.41 -11.74
N PHE A 180 -7.98 -14.11 -12.10
CA PHE A 180 -8.56 -14.08 -13.45
C PHE A 180 -7.51 -14.40 -14.54
N SER A 181 -6.63 -15.36 -14.25
CA SER A 181 -5.51 -15.71 -15.13
C SER A 181 -5.99 -16.40 -16.42
N ASN A 182 -5.22 -16.25 -17.50
CA ASN A 182 -5.53 -16.89 -18.77
C ASN A 182 -5.18 -18.39 -18.74
N GLN A 183 -6.19 -19.22 -18.55
CA GLN A 183 -6.06 -20.68 -18.45
C GLN A 183 -5.52 -21.36 -19.72
N ASN A 184 -5.45 -20.67 -20.86
CA ASN A 184 -4.81 -21.20 -22.07
C ASN A 184 -3.28 -21.18 -21.96
N ILE A 185 -2.71 -20.44 -21.01
CA ILE A 185 -1.27 -20.30 -20.81
C ILE A 185 -0.82 -21.28 -19.73
N ILE A 186 -0.69 -22.54 -20.11
CA ILE A 186 -0.31 -23.64 -19.21
C ILE A 186 1.21 -23.77 -19.01
N ARG A 187 1.99 -22.93 -19.69
CA ARG A 187 3.46 -22.90 -19.65
C ARG A 187 3.96 -21.46 -19.69
N TYR A 188 4.92 -21.15 -18.83
CA TYR A 188 5.63 -19.88 -18.82
C TYR A 188 7.12 -20.17 -18.86
N THR A 189 7.82 -19.64 -19.87
CA THR A 189 9.27 -19.71 -19.96
C THR A 189 9.87 -18.36 -19.60
N ASP A 190 10.61 -18.33 -18.51
CA ASP A 190 11.41 -17.17 -18.11
C ASP A 190 12.51 -16.94 -19.15
N SER A 191 12.45 -15.80 -19.83
CA SER A 191 13.37 -15.42 -20.90
C SER A 191 14.83 -15.27 -20.44
N TYR A 192 15.09 -15.06 -19.15
CA TYR A 192 16.42 -14.81 -18.63
C TYR A 192 17.07 -16.07 -18.08
N THR A 193 16.31 -16.84 -17.30
CA THR A 193 16.84 -18.08 -16.70
C THR A 193 16.61 -19.31 -17.59
N ASN A 194 15.88 -19.12 -18.70
CA ASN A 194 15.47 -20.14 -19.67
C ASN A 194 14.73 -21.32 -19.03
N GLU A 195 14.03 -21.09 -17.91
CA GLU A 195 13.21 -22.13 -17.30
C GLU A 195 11.74 -22.01 -17.54
N THR A 196 11.17 -23.19 -17.71
CA THR A 196 9.79 -23.37 -18.09
C THR A 196 9.06 -23.93 -16.89
N PHE A 197 8.15 -23.12 -16.37
CA PHE A 197 7.22 -23.51 -15.34
C PHE A 197 5.94 -24.01 -16.01
N VAL A 198 5.40 -25.09 -15.48
CA VAL A 198 4.19 -25.74 -16.00
C VAL A 198 3.22 -25.97 -14.85
N ASN A 199 1.91 -25.98 -15.13
CA ASN A 199 0.86 -26.28 -14.15
C ASN A 199 0.90 -25.40 -12.89
N PHE A 200 1.16 -24.10 -13.06
CA PHE A 200 1.26 -23.15 -11.95
C PHE A 200 -0.09 -22.55 -11.51
N PHE A 201 -1.21 -23.21 -11.81
CA PHE A 201 -2.55 -22.77 -11.41
C PHE A 201 -2.90 -23.24 -10.01
N LEU A 202 -3.62 -22.40 -9.26
CA LEU A 202 -4.06 -22.69 -7.91
C LEU A 202 -5.42 -23.41 -7.96
N THR A 203 -5.44 -24.68 -7.53
CA THR A 203 -6.60 -25.58 -7.64
C THR A 203 -7.79 -25.21 -6.75
N ASP A 204 -7.55 -24.38 -5.73
CA ASP A 204 -8.52 -24.12 -4.67
C ASP A 204 -9.24 -22.77 -4.86
N SER A 205 -9.09 -22.14 -6.04
CA SER A 205 -9.62 -20.81 -6.32
C SER A 205 -10.84 -20.84 -7.24
N ASN A 206 -11.86 -20.04 -6.91
CA ASN A 206 -13.01 -19.81 -7.79
C ASN A 206 -12.71 -18.84 -8.96
N PHE A 207 -11.53 -18.21 -8.97
CA PHE A 207 -11.18 -17.11 -9.85
C PHE A 207 -10.13 -17.47 -10.90
N ASN A 208 -9.85 -18.76 -11.12
CA ASN A 208 -8.83 -19.22 -12.06
C ASN A 208 -7.46 -18.60 -11.71
N ASP A 209 -7.01 -18.74 -10.47
CA ASP A 209 -5.80 -18.08 -10.00
C ASP A 209 -4.53 -18.79 -10.48
N SER A 210 -3.50 -18.00 -10.73
CA SER A 210 -2.15 -18.43 -11.07
C SER A 210 -1.21 -18.05 -9.95
N ALA A 211 -0.34 -18.98 -9.61
CA ALA A 211 0.65 -18.80 -8.57
C ALA A 211 1.78 -17.82 -8.95
N ILE A 212 1.84 -17.41 -10.22
CA ILE A 212 2.84 -16.49 -10.73
C ILE A 212 2.24 -15.09 -10.74
N GLY A 213 2.62 -14.22 -9.79
CA GLY A 213 2.39 -12.78 -9.86
C GLY A 213 3.47 -12.05 -10.67
N TYR A 214 3.99 -10.95 -10.12
CA TYR A 214 5.17 -10.26 -10.64
C TYR A 214 6.45 -11.01 -10.24
N TYR A 215 6.78 -12.05 -11.01
CA TYR A 215 7.98 -12.86 -10.82
C TYR A 215 9.28 -12.04 -10.91
N GLU A 216 9.24 -10.93 -11.64
CA GLU A 216 10.29 -9.92 -11.70
C GLU A 216 9.75 -8.60 -11.21
N ALA A 217 10.64 -7.69 -10.80
CA ALA A 217 10.22 -6.34 -10.44
C ALA A 217 9.65 -5.62 -11.67
N VAL A 218 8.45 -5.08 -11.52
CA VAL A 218 7.81 -4.20 -12.51
C VAL A 218 7.80 -2.79 -11.96
N THR A 219 7.97 -1.81 -12.82
CA THR A 219 7.98 -0.41 -12.42
C THR A 219 6.98 0.42 -13.17
N TYR A 220 6.48 1.44 -12.49
CA TYR A 220 5.59 2.46 -13.02
C TYR A 220 6.14 3.84 -12.64
N SER A 221 6.08 4.78 -13.58
CA SER A 221 6.42 6.19 -13.33
C SER A 221 5.52 7.06 -14.20
N GLU A 222 4.92 8.08 -13.59
CA GLU A 222 4.19 9.12 -14.29
C GLU A 222 5.22 10.01 -15.00
N THR A 223 5.16 10.11 -16.34
CA THR A 223 6.05 11.03 -17.05
C THR A 223 5.36 12.35 -17.36
N ILE A 224 6.11 13.45 -17.21
CA ILE A 224 5.64 14.82 -17.44
C ILE A 224 5.18 15.06 -18.90
N ILE A 225 5.61 14.20 -19.83
CA ILE A 225 5.34 14.34 -21.28
C ILE A 225 4.11 13.54 -21.74
N GLY A 226 3.28 13.05 -20.81
CA GLY A 226 1.97 12.46 -21.12
C GLY A 226 1.97 10.98 -21.49
N TYR A 227 3.04 10.24 -21.19
CA TYR A 227 3.09 8.79 -21.39
C TYR A 227 3.58 8.08 -20.12
N ASP A 228 2.67 7.52 -19.34
CA ASP A 228 3.07 6.71 -18.21
C ASP A 228 3.89 5.50 -18.69
N SER A 229 5.05 5.28 -18.08
CA SER A 229 5.99 4.27 -18.56
C SER A 229 6.02 3.09 -17.61
N TRP A 230 5.29 2.04 -17.97
CA TRP A 230 5.49 0.72 -17.41
C TRP A 230 6.79 0.11 -17.92
N SER A 231 7.55 -0.53 -17.03
CA SER A 231 8.79 -1.22 -17.40
C SER A 231 8.98 -2.48 -16.56
N LYS A 232 9.16 -3.61 -17.25
CA LYS A 232 9.59 -4.88 -16.66
C LYS A 232 11.11 -4.86 -16.50
N LEU A 233 11.59 -5.12 -15.29
CA LEU A 233 13.01 -5.05 -14.98
C LEU A 233 13.67 -6.41 -15.16
N ARG A 234 14.82 -6.42 -15.83
CA ARG A 234 15.63 -7.62 -15.94
C ARG A 234 16.17 -8.02 -14.55
N PRO A 235 15.98 -9.27 -14.12
CA PRO A 235 16.59 -9.75 -12.89
C PRO A 235 18.11 -9.88 -13.08
N LEU A 236 18.88 -9.21 -12.21
CA LEU A 236 20.33 -9.36 -12.09
C LEU A 236 20.68 -9.89 -10.69
N GLY A 237 21.90 -10.42 -10.51
CA GLY A 237 22.38 -10.87 -9.20
C GLY A 237 21.85 -12.24 -8.77
N ASN A 238 21.67 -12.43 -7.46
CA ASN A 238 21.25 -13.69 -6.85
C ASN A 238 19.72 -13.88 -6.92
N PHE A 239 19.16 -13.67 -8.10
CA PHE A 239 17.74 -13.90 -8.35
C PHE A 239 17.43 -15.39 -8.15
N GLN A 240 16.51 -15.69 -7.24
CA GLN A 240 16.15 -17.07 -6.93
C GLN A 240 15.16 -17.62 -7.95
N LYS A 241 15.71 -18.35 -8.92
CA LYS A 241 14.97 -19.00 -9.99
C LYS A 241 13.83 -19.88 -9.45
N GLY A 242 12.63 -19.69 -10.00
CA GLY A 242 11.44 -20.44 -9.65
C GLY A 242 10.85 -20.11 -8.29
N LEU A 243 11.44 -19.20 -7.51
CA LEU A 243 10.89 -18.78 -6.22
C LEU A 243 10.16 -17.46 -6.38
N ILE A 244 8.87 -17.44 -6.03
CA ILE A 244 8.06 -16.22 -6.04
C ILE A 244 7.49 -15.92 -4.66
N GLY A 245 7.70 -14.69 -4.20
CA GLY A 245 7.18 -14.22 -2.92
C GLY A 245 5.77 -13.67 -3.03
N SER A 246 4.91 -13.95 -2.05
CA SER A 246 3.60 -13.31 -1.89
C SER A 246 3.36 -12.93 -0.43
N SER A 247 2.46 -11.98 -0.19
CA SER A 247 2.09 -11.45 1.15
C SER A 247 3.24 -10.92 2.00
N HIS A 248 4.35 -10.54 1.37
CA HIS A 248 5.48 -9.91 2.02
C HIS A 248 5.24 -8.39 2.14
N ALA A 249 5.85 -7.76 3.15
CA ALA A 249 5.87 -6.32 3.28
C ALA A 249 7.21 -5.78 2.76
N ALA A 250 7.21 -4.68 2.02
CA ALA A 250 8.42 -4.11 1.46
C ALA A 250 8.76 -2.76 2.10
N VAL A 251 10.05 -2.50 2.28
CA VAL A 251 10.58 -1.23 2.76
C VAL A 251 11.77 -0.81 1.91
N PHE A 252 11.75 0.42 1.40
CA PHE A 252 12.90 1.03 0.74
C PHE A 252 13.81 1.71 1.74
N HIS A 253 15.10 1.35 1.75
CA HIS A 253 16.13 1.98 2.55
C HIS A 253 16.92 2.99 1.70
N PRO A 254 16.78 4.31 1.94
CA PRO A 254 17.31 5.33 1.05
C PRO A 254 18.83 5.36 0.99
N ARG A 255 19.53 5.09 2.10
CA ARG A 255 21.00 5.15 2.16
C ARG A 255 21.66 4.08 1.28
N THR A 256 21.14 2.86 1.29
CA THR A 256 21.70 1.76 0.48
C THR A 256 21.00 1.59 -0.85
N THR A 257 19.93 2.34 -1.12
CA THR A 257 19.05 2.23 -2.29
C THR A 257 18.42 0.83 -2.44
N THR A 258 18.21 0.14 -1.32
CA THR A 258 17.79 -1.27 -1.28
C THR A 258 16.35 -1.38 -0.81
N ILE A 259 15.52 -2.13 -1.53
CA ILE A 259 14.22 -2.60 -1.08
C ILE A 259 14.42 -3.91 -0.33
N PHE A 260 13.88 -4.02 0.88
CA PHE A 260 13.84 -5.24 1.69
C PHE A 260 12.43 -5.81 1.68
N TYR A 261 12.29 -7.10 1.39
CA TYR A 261 11.02 -7.82 1.35
C TYR A 261 10.92 -8.78 2.53
N PHE A 262 10.09 -8.44 3.52
CA PHE A 262 9.98 -9.14 4.78
C PHE A 262 8.77 -10.08 4.83
N GLY A 263 9.02 -11.35 5.20
CA GLY A 263 7.99 -12.34 5.52
C GLY A 263 7.17 -12.81 4.31
N GLY A 264 5.91 -13.14 4.57
CA GLY A 264 5.00 -13.67 3.57
C GLY A 264 5.22 -15.16 3.29
N TYR A 265 4.84 -15.58 2.09
CA TYR A 265 5.13 -16.89 1.56
C TYR A 265 6.13 -16.81 0.43
N VAL A 266 6.81 -17.92 0.21
CA VAL A 266 7.54 -18.20 -1.00
C VAL A 266 6.97 -19.47 -1.61
N ARG A 267 6.69 -19.42 -2.90
CA ARG A 267 6.31 -20.58 -3.68
C ARG A 267 7.45 -20.99 -4.59
N ASP A 268 7.80 -22.26 -4.51
CA ASP A 268 8.70 -22.91 -5.46
C ASP A 268 7.87 -23.41 -6.64
N LEU A 269 8.01 -22.77 -7.80
CA LEU A 269 7.30 -23.08 -9.04
C LEU A 269 7.81 -24.35 -9.73
N ILE A 270 8.98 -24.88 -9.33
CA ILE A 270 9.55 -26.12 -9.86
C ILE A 270 8.91 -27.32 -9.15
N ASN A 271 8.89 -27.27 -7.81
CA ASN A 271 8.34 -28.35 -6.98
C ASN A 271 6.88 -28.12 -6.57
N PHE A 272 6.33 -26.96 -6.91
CA PHE A 272 4.99 -26.49 -6.55
C PHE A 272 4.70 -26.47 -5.03
N ASN A 273 5.75 -26.24 -4.23
CA ASN A 273 5.65 -26.18 -2.77
C ASN A 273 5.45 -24.75 -2.28
N LEU A 274 4.61 -24.58 -1.26
CA LEU A 274 4.40 -23.31 -0.57
C LEU A 274 5.01 -23.37 0.83
N ALA A 275 5.84 -22.38 1.16
CA ALA A 275 6.43 -22.25 2.48
C ALA A 275 6.30 -20.81 3.00
N THR A 276 6.21 -20.64 4.32
CA THR A 276 6.35 -19.31 4.94
C THR A 276 7.81 -18.86 4.86
N THR A 277 8.02 -17.63 4.43
CA THR A 277 9.36 -17.05 4.31
C THR A 277 9.97 -16.80 5.70
N SER A 278 11.26 -17.09 5.84
CA SER A 278 12.01 -16.81 7.07
C SER A 278 12.30 -15.31 7.22
N PHE A 279 12.29 -14.79 8.44
CA PHE A 279 12.81 -13.46 8.76
C PHE A 279 14.32 -13.44 9.04
N SER A 280 14.98 -14.61 9.07
CA SER A 280 16.45 -14.70 9.17
C SER A 280 17.17 -14.49 7.83
N GLN A 281 16.46 -14.66 6.72
CA GLN A 281 16.97 -14.44 5.37
C GLN A 281 15.93 -13.65 4.58
N VAL A 282 16.22 -12.38 4.36
CA VAL A 282 15.30 -11.41 3.75
C VAL A 282 15.71 -11.20 2.30
N THR A 283 14.75 -11.24 1.38
CA THR A 283 15.01 -10.92 -0.03
C THR A 283 15.23 -9.42 -0.18
N THR A 284 16.19 -9.03 -1.02
CA THR A 284 16.54 -7.64 -1.26
C THR A 284 16.63 -7.33 -2.74
N PHE A 285 16.31 -6.10 -3.11
CA PHE A 285 16.49 -5.58 -4.46
C PHE A 285 17.15 -4.19 -4.41
N ASN A 286 18.34 -4.05 -4.97
CA ASN A 286 19.04 -2.78 -5.02
C ASN A 286 18.61 -2.02 -6.29
N THR A 287 18.02 -0.85 -6.10
CA THR A 287 17.43 -0.02 -7.16
C THR A 287 18.45 0.78 -7.96
N SER A 288 19.69 0.93 -7.47
CA SER A 288 20.75 1.66 -8.17
C SER A 288 21.43 0.82 -9.25
N ASN A 289 21.62 -0.48 -8.98
CA ASN A 289 22.28 -1.41 -9.89
C ASN A 289 21.34 -2.49 -10.44
N MET A 290 20.11 -2.57 -9.95
CA MET A 290 19.08 -3.53 -10.35
C MET A 290 19.40 -4.99 -9.96
N PHE A 291 20.17 -5.20 -8.89
CA PHE A 291 20.56 -6.52 -8.40
C PHE A 291 19.63 -7.05 -7.32
N TRP A 292 19.21 -8.30 -7.48
CA TRP A 292 18.62 -9.13 -6.43
C TRP A 292 19.72 -9.69 -5.51
N GLY A 293 19.38 -9.77 -4.23
CA GLY A 293 20.24 -10.34 -3.21
C GLY A 293 19.44 -10.87 -2.02
N THR A 294 20.15 -11.42 -1.04
CA THR A 294 19.57 -11.81 0.24
C THR A 294 20.37 -11.15 1.36
N GLN A 295 19.66 -10.72 2.40
CA GLN A 295 20.25 -10.19 3.62
C GLN A 295 19.97 -11.14 4.78
N MET A 296 21.02 -11.57 5.46
CA MET A 296 20.89 -12.37 6.67
C MET A 296 20.62 -11.46 7.86
N PHE A 297 19.59 -11.80 8.63
CA PHE A 297 19.29 -11.17 9.91
C PHE A 297 19.51 -12.16 11.05
N THR A 298 20.04 -11.66 12.16
CA THR A 298 20.26 -12.42 13.39
C THR A 298 19.53 -11.72 14.55
N GLY A 299 19.90 -12.01 15.81
CA GLY A 299 19.32 -11.37 16.99
C GLY A 299 18.67 -12.37 17.94
N SER A 300 18.28 -11.87 19.10
CA SER A 300 17.73 -12.69 20.19
C SER A 300 16.31 -13.18 19.93
N ALA A 301 15.58 -12.56 18.99
CA ALA A 301 14.19 -12.89 18.70
C ALA A 301 13.86 -12.62 17.22
N VAL A 302 14.31 -13.50 16.34
CA VAL A 302 13.90 -13.49 14.93
C VAL A 302 12.42 -13.87 14.83
N PRO A 303 11.57 -13.08 14.15
CA PRO A 303 10.15 -13.40 14.00
C PRO A 303 9.92 -14.74 13.29
N ILE A 304 8.91 -15.49 13.73
CA ILE A 304 8.41 -16.65 12.99
C ILE A 304 7.72 -16.18 11.69
N GLY A 305 7.86 -16.97 10.63
CA GLY A 305 7.21 -16.75 9.34
C GLY A 305 5.72 -16.45 9.48
N ARG A 306 5.30 -15.32 8.90
CA ARG A 306 3.94 -14.77 9.03
C ARG A 306 3.61 -13.91 7.81
N MET A 307 2.33 -13.59 7.67
CA MET A 307 1.79 -12.71 6.63
C MET A 307 0.73 -11.76 7.19
N GLY A 308 0.30 -10.79 6.38
CA GLY A 308 -0.66 -9.77 6.82
C GLY A 308 -0.09 -8.87 7.92
N HIS A 309 1.22 -8.88 8.09
CA HIS A 309 1.99 -7.91 8.87
C HIS A 309 2.28 -6.68 8.01
N THR A 310 2.71 -5.62 8.68
CA THR A 310 3.27 -4.43 8.03
C THR A 310 4.75 -4.31 8.40
N ALA A 311 5.53 -3.69 7.52
CA ALA A 311 6.91 -3.30 7.78
C ALA A 311 7.03 -1.82 7.46
N THR A 312 7.54 -1.02 8.39
CA THR A 312 7.63 0.43 8.25
C THR A 312 9.03 0.91 8.60
N LEU A 313 9.70 1.63 7.69
CA LEU A 313 10.96 2.31 8.00
C LEU A 313 10.68 3.41 9.02
N LEU A 314 11.34 3.37 10.17
CA LEU A 314 11.20 4.35 11.23
C LEU A 314 11.95 5.66 10.89
N PRO A 315 11.63 6.77 11.58
CA PRO A 315 12.25 8.07 11.32
C PRO A 315 13.79 8.10 11.43
N SER A 316 14.40 7.12 12.11
CA SER A 316 15.84 6.95 12.16
C SER A 316 16.46 6.64 10.77
N ASN A 317 15.65 6.18 9.82
CA ASN A 317 16.04 5.58 8.54
C ASN A 317 16.91 4.32 8.65
N GLU A 318 17.07 3.76 9.83
CA GLU A 318 17.96 2.62 10.07
C GLU A 318 17.24 1.46 10.75
N ASP A 319 16.01 1.68 11.19
CA ASP A 319 15.22 0.68 11.90
C ASP A 319 13.90 0.47 11.17
N VAL A 320 13.50 -0.80 11.01
CA VAL A 320 12.23 -1.21 10.44
C VAL A 320 11.38 -1.81 11.54
N LEU A 321 10.20 -1.25 11.76
CA LEU A 321 9.21 -1.83 12.67
C LEU A 321 8.34 -2.82 11.91
N LEU A 322 8.37 -4.07 12.35
CA LEU A 322 7.48 -5.13 11.92
C LEU A 322 6.31 -5.23 12.90
N TYR A 323 5.08 -5.06 12.42
CA TYR A 323 3.89 -5.12 13.26
C TYR A 323 2.90 -6.19 12.80
N GLY A 324 2.36 -6.94 13.75
CA GLY A 324 1.26 -7.86 13.60
C GLY A 324 1.56 -9.12 12.79
N GLY A 325 0.55 -9.53 12.03
CA GLY A 325 0.56 -10.71 11.18
C GLY A 325 -0.05 -11.96 11.82
N ALA A 326 -0.31 -12.96 10.99
CA ALA A 326 -0.86 -14.25 11.36
C ALA A 326 0.03 -15.38 10.81
N SER A 327 -0.01 -16.55 11.46
CA SER A 327 0.53 -17.79 10.89
C SER A 327 -0.30 -18.21 9.68
N GLY A 328 0.18 -19.23 8.96
CA GLY A 328 -0.39 -19.68 7.69
C GLY A 328 -1.89 -20.02 7.67
N ASP A 329 -2.58 -20.04 8.81
CA ASP A 329 -4.01 -20.31 8.93
C ASP A 329 -4.90 -19.04 8.86
N ILE A 330 -4.36 -17.80 8.90
CA ILE A 330 -5.09 -16.50 8.91
C ILE A 330 -6.10 -16.33 10.05
N VAL A 331 -6.55 -17.38 10.74
CA VAL A 331 -7.68 -17.34 11.70
C VAL A 331 -7.41 -16.40 12.88
N LYS A 332 -6.15 -16.22 13.25
CA LYS A 332 -5.75 -15.46 14.43
C LYS A 332 -4.41 -14.74 14.24
N ALA A 333 -4.37 -13.49 14.68
CA ALA A 333 -3.15 -12.71 14.78
C ALA A 333 -2.20 -13.27 15.85
N MET A 334 -0.91 -13.16 15.60
CA MET A 334 0.11 -13.62 16.53
C MET A 334 0.30 -12.64 17.68
N ASN A 335 0.49 -13.16 18.90
CA ASN A 335 0.70 -12.34 20.11
C ASN A 335 2.11 -11.75 20.23
N ASP A 336 3.08 -12.27 19.47
CA ASP A 336 4.42 -11.70 19.33
C ASP A 336 4.40 -10.62 18.24
N PHE A 337 3.50 -9.64 18.36
CA PHE A 337 3.09 -8.78 17.24
C PHE A 337 4.05 -7.62 16.94
N CYS A 338 5.18 -7.45 17.61
CA CYS A 338 6.01 -6.26 17.42
C CYS A 338 7.50 -6.55 17.54
N TYR A 339 8.23 -6.23 16.46
CA TYR A 339 9.67 -6.36 16.36
C TYR A 339 10.28 -5.14 15.69
N VAL A 340 11.56 -4.92 15.95
CA VAL A 340 12.38 -3.93 15.26
C VAL A 340 13.57 -4.65 14.63
N ALA A 341 13.74 -4.47 13.33
CA ALA A 341 14.94 -4.85 12.58
C ALA A 341 15.84 -3.64 12.43
N ASN A 342 17.09 -3.73 12.87
CA ASN A 342 18.09 -2.71 12.59
C ASN A 342 18.82 -3.04 11.28
N LEU A 343 18.81 -2.11 10.33
CA LEU A 343 19.38 -2.26 8.99
C LEU A 343 20.90 -2.00 8.92
N GLN A 344 21.53 -1.58 10.02
CA GLN A 344 23.00 -1.41 10.07
C GLN A 344 23.70 -2.69 10.48
N ASN A 345 23.17 -3.35 11.52
CA ASN A 345 23.76 -4.56 12.07
C ASN A 345 22.96 -5.83 11.71
N PHE A 346 21.82 -5.68 11.03
CA PHE A 346 20.93 -6.76 10.62
C PHE A 346 20.50 -7.64 11.78
N THR A 347 20.02 -7.02 12.86
CA THR A 347 19.52 -7.75 14.03
C THR A 347 18.05 -7.44 14.30
N TRP A 348 17.32 -8.47 14.73
CA TRP A 348 15.95 -8.37 15.22
C TRP A 348 15.92 -8.25 16.74
N THR A 349 15.08 -7.34 17.23
CA THR A 349 14.74 -7.20 18.65
C THR A 349 13.23 -7.26 18.83
N ALA A 350 12.77 -8.12 19.75
CA ALA A 350 11.36 -8.20 20.13
C ALA A 350 10.96 -7.03 21.03
N GLN A 351 9.82 -6.40 20.74
CA GLN A 351 9.29 -5.26 21.51
C GLN A 351 7.95 -5.55 22.18
N PHE A 352 7.22 -6.58 21.73
CA PHE A 352 5.84 -6.88 22.15
C PHE A 352 5.66 -7.08 23.67
N ALA A 353 6.65 -7.64 24.38
CA ALA A 353 6.53 -7.91 25.82
C ALA A 353 6.45 -6.64 26.68
N THR A 354 6.96 -5.51 26.17
CA THR A 354 6.97 -4.22 26.86
C THR A 354 5.74 -3.36 26.52
N LEU A 355 5.03 -3.71 25.45
CA LEU A 355 3.91 -2.93 24.93
C LEU A 355 2.60 -3.30 25.63
N LYS A 356 1.97 -2.31 26.25
CA LYS A 356 0.65 -2.42 26.89
C LYS A 356 -0.32 -1.45 26.25
N LEU A 357 -1.41 -1.96 25.70
CA LEU A 357 -2.44 -1.12 25.10
C LEU A 357 -3.18 -0.36 26.23
N PRO A 358 -3.35 0.97 26.12
CA PRO A 358 -4.07 1.76 27.12
C PRO A 358 -5.51 1.30 27.25
N ASN A 359 -6.03 1.26 28.48
CA ASN A 359 -7.45 0.99 28.78
C ASN A 359 -7.99 -0.35 28.26
N ALA A 360 -7.10 -1.31 27.98
CA ALA A 360 -7.42 -2.48 27.17
C ALA A 360 -8.02 -3.69 27.92
N ASN A 361 -8.13 -3.68 29.27
CA ASN A 361 -8.65 -4.82 30.06
C ASN A 361 -8.12 -6.21 29.62
N GLY A 362 -6.83 -6.30 29.25
CA GLY A 362 -6.21 -7.54 28.75
C GLY A 362 -6.23 -7.72 27.23
N ALA A 363 -6.78 -6.76 26.48
CA ALA A 363 -6.65 -6.72 25.02
C ALA A 363 -5.22 -6.46 24.56
N THR A 364 -4.83 -7.20 23.52
CA THR A 364 -3.51 -7.12 22.92
C THR A 364 -3.52 -6.09 21.80
N GLY A 365 -2.36 -5.55 21.44
CA GLY A 365 -2.21 -4.78 20.20
C GLY A 365 -2.18 -5.66 18.94
N ALA A 366 -2.21 -6.99 19.08
CA ALA A 366 -2.01 -7.93 17.99
C ALA A 366 -3.12 -7.84 16.94
N ARG A 367 -2.74 -7.87 15.67
CA ARG A 367 -3.65 -7.90 14.53
C ARG A 367 -2.95 -8.29 13.24
N ALA A 368 -3.72 -8.78 12.27
CA ALA A 368 -3.28 -9.09 10.93
C ALA A 368 -4.18 -8.39 9.89
N GLY A 369 -3.69 -8.25 8.66
CA GLY A 369 -4.40 -7.58 7.58
C GLY A 369 -4.70 -6.10 7.87
N HIS A 370 -3.90 -5.47 8.71
CA HIS A 370 -3.98 -4.03 8.98
C HIS A 370 -3.10 -3.27 7.97
N SER A 371 -3.25 -1.94 7.94
CA SER A 371 -2.26 -1.05 7.31
C SER A 371 -1.52 -0.27 8.40
N ALA A 372 -0.32 0.20 8.09
CA ALA A 372 0.50 1.00 8.99
C ALA A 372 1.01 2.22 8.26
N VAL A 373 0.88 3.38 8.90
CA VAL A 373 1.18 4.68 8.30
C VAL A 373 2.01 5.49 9.27
N LEU A 374 3.24 5.81 8.87
CA LEU A 374 4.16 6.62 9.67
C LEU A 374 3.92 8.11 9.42
N ASP A 375 3.67 8.83 10.50
CA ASP A 375 3.91 10.27 10.57
C ASP A 375 5.31 10.52 11.14
N ALA A 376 6.27 10.70 10.24
CA ALA A 376 7.67 10.93 10.60
C ALA A 376 7.92 12.29 11.25
N ILE A 377 7.01 13.26 11.10
CA ILE A 377 7.17 14.59 11.71
C ILE A 377 6.86 14.52 13.21
N THR A 378 5.86 13.73 13.60
CA THR A 378 5.48 13.57 15.01
C THR A 378 6.01 12.29 15.65
N ASN A 379 6.77 11.48 14.90
CA ASN A 379 7.25 10.15 15.29
C ASN A 379 6.11 9.25 15.77
N ARG A 380 4.99 9.25 15.04
CA ARG A 380 3.81 8.44 15.36
C ARG A 380 3.56 7.44 14.24
N LEU A 381 3.46 6.17 14.60
CA LEU A 381 3.02 5.13 13.69
C LEU A 381 1.55 4.82 13.97
N TYR A 382 0.70 5.06 12.99
CA TYR A 382 -0.72 4.72 13.06
C TYR A 382 -0.93 3.32 12.49
N ILE A 383 -1.52 2.45 13.30
CA ILE A 383 -1.93 1.10 12.91
C ILE A 383 -3.43 1.14 12.66
N LEU A 384 -3.81 0.84 11.42
CA LEU A 384 -5.13 1.09 10.87
C LEU A 384 -5.84 -0.22 10.56
N PHE A 385 -7.01 -0.39 11.15
CA PHE A 385 -7.89 -1.52 10.94
C PHE A 385 -7.20 -2.88 11.21
N GLY A 386 -7.62 -3.93 10.50
CA GLY A 386 -7.15 -5.30 10.71
C GLY A 386 -7.98 -6.07 11.73
N PHE A 387 -7.57 -7.31 11.96
CA PHE A 387 -8.30 -8.25 12.81
C PHE A 387 -7.34 -9.02 13.73
N TYR A 388 -7.77 -9.29 14.96
CA TYR A 388 -7.10 -10.17 15.91
C TYR A 388 -7.56 -11.61 15.73
N ASP A 389 -8.86 -11.81 15.58
CA ASP A 389 -9.49 -13.06 15.20
C ASP A 389 -10.56 -12.76 14.15
N ASN A 390 -11.17 -13.80 13.56
CA ASN A 390 -12.28 -13.64 12.62
C ASN A 390 -13.56 -13.03 13.25
N SER A 391 -13.52 -12.62 14.52
CA SER A 391 -14.65 -12.04 15.24
C SER A 391 -14.67 -10.51 15.16
N LEU A 392 -15.82 -9.92 15.48
CA LEU A 392 -15.99 -8.47 15.63
C LEU A 392 -15.72 -8.09 17.09
N GLY A 393 -14.47 -8.28 17.54
CA GLY A 393 -14.09 -8.00 18.92
C GLY A 393 -13.65 -6.56 19.14
N PRO A 394 -13.73 -6.04 20.38
CA PRO A 394 -13.14 -4.75 20.77
C PRO A 394 -11.61 -4.69 20.55
N GLN A 395 -10.96 -5.84 20.31
CA GLN A 395 -9.55 -5.96 19.91
C GLN A 395 -9.27 -5.37 18.52
N ASN A 396 -10.31 -5.18 17.69
CA ASN A 396 -10.21 -4.80 16.28
C ASN A 396 -10.46 -3.30 16.06
N THR A 397 -10.09 -2.44 17.02
CA THR A 397 -10.25 -0.99 16.90
C THR A 397 -9.72 -0.48 15.55
N PRO A 398 -10.42 0.43 14.85
CA PRO A 398 -9.95 0.92 13.55
C PRO A 398 -8.64 1.71 13.60
N LEU A 399 -8.26 2.23 14.76
CA LEU A 399 -7.09 3.08 14.93
C LEU A 399 -6.36 2.75 16.24
N ILE A 400 -5.06 2.51 16.15
CA ILE A 400 -4.11 2.52 17.26
C ILE A 400 -2.91 3.39 16.85
N ALA A 401 -2.29 4.10 17.79
CA ALA A 401 -1.06 4.84 17.52
C ALA A 401 0.07 4.40 18.44
N LEU A 402 1.28 4.30 17.88
CA LEU A 402 2.52 4.03 18.60
C LEU A 402 3.43 5.26 18.52
N ASN A 403 4.04 5.62 19.64
CA ASN A 403 5.21 6.48 19.65
C ASN A 403 6.42 5.66 19.20
N VAL A 404 7.06 6.11 18.12
CA VAL A 404 8.24 5.46 17.52
C VAL A 404 9.47 6.37 17.56
N SER A 405 9.47 7.38 18.44
CA SER A 405 10.62 8.31 18.60
C SER A 405 11.91 7.57 19.00
N SER A 406 11.78 6.44 19.70
CA SER A 406 12.90 5.57 20.04
C SER A 406 12.55 4.12 19.70
N PRO A 407 13.28 3.47 18.78
CA PRO A 407 13.04 2.07 18.41
C PRO A 407 13.18 1.07 19.58
N SER A 408 13.91 1.44 20.63
CA SER A 408 14.10 0.62 21.83
C SER A 408 13.08 0.86 22.95
N ALA A 409 12.24 1.90 22.81
CA ALA A 409 11.28 2.31 23.82
C ALA A 409 9.93 2.67 23.17
N LEU A 410 9.39 1.71 22.41
CA LEU A 410 8.08 1.85 21.80
C LEU A 410 6.97 1.93 22.86
N ALA A 411 5.96 2.75 22.62
CA ALA A 411 4.81 2.85 23.51
C ALA A 411 3.53 3.16 22.73
N PHE A 412 2.41 2.53 23.12
CA PHE A 412 1.11 2.94 22.63
C PHE A 412 0.71 4.31 23.16
N LEU A 413 0.05 5.10 22.33
CA LEU A 413 -0.48 6.41 22.68
C LEU A 413 -1.94 6.29 23.11
N ASP A 414 -2.31 6.96 24.20
CA ASP A 414 -3.72 7.17 24.55
C ASP A 414 -4.23 8.39 23.77
N LEU A 415 -4.93 8.13 22.67
CA LEU A 415 -5.52 9.16 21.82
C LEU A 415 -6.67 9.91 22.50
N THR A 416 -7.21 9.42 23.62
CA THR A 416 -8.28 10.11 24.37
C THR A 416 -7.75 11.14 25.36
N GLN A 417 -6.50 10.98 25.83
CA GLN A 417 -5.88 11.83 26.84
C GLN A 417 -4.96 12.92 26.28
N GLN A 418 -4.79 13.00 24.95
CA GLN A 418 -3.85 13.94 24.34
C GLN A 418 -4.31 15.41 24.31
N ALA A 419 -5.41 15.74 24.99
CA ALA A 419 -5.74 17.11 25.36
C ALA A 419 -5.02 17.47 26.66
N MET A 420 -3.91 18.21 26.54
CA MET A 420 -3.32 19.15 27.52
C MET A 420 -1.79 19.08 27.49
N ILE A 421 -1.17 19.76 26.51
CA ILE A 421 0.07 20.49 26.78
C ILE A 421 -0.07 21.83 26.06
N ASP A 422 -0.61 22.82 26.77
CA ASP A 422 -0.37 24.22 26.43
C ASP A 422 1.11 24.50 26.79
N PRO A 423 1.97 24.93 25.86
CA PRO A 423 3.37 25.26 26.15
C PRO A 423 3.54 26.40 27.16
N ASN A 424 2.46 27.10 27.53
CA ASN A 424 2.51 28.25 28.44
C ASN A 424 2.04 27.99 29.88
N SER A 425 1.67 26.77 30.27
CA SER A 425 1.35 26.49 31.68
C SER A 425 2.57 25.96 32.44
N SER A 426 3.17 26.82 33.26
CA SER A 426 4.21 26.44 34.23
C SER A 426 3.65 25.43 35.27
N PRO A 427 4.48 24.50 35.80
CA PRO A 427 3.98 23.45 36.67
C PRO A 427 3.92 23.97 38.11
N ASN A 428 2.71 24.24 38.61
CA ASN A 428 2.48 24.21 40.05
C ASN A 428 1.69 22.95 40.39
N VAL A 429 2.45 21.99 40.90
CA VAL A 429 1.96 20.76 41.52
C VAL A 429 1.15 21.14 42.76
N THR A 430 -0.12 20.76 42.78
CA THR A 430 -0.84 20.46 44.02
C THR A 430 -1.67 19.20 43.83
N VAL A 431 -1.28 18.18 44.58
CA VAL A 431 -1.99 16.92 44.82
C VAL A 431 -3.34 17.21 45.45
N LEU A 432 -4.43 16.63 44.95
CA LEU A 432 -5.65 16.40 45.74
C LEU A 432 -6.48 15.23 45.22
N ALA A 433 -6.51 14.22 46.10
CA ALA A 433 -7.50 13.18 46.38
C ALA A 433 -8.74 12.98 45.50
N ASP A 434 -8.92 11.71 45.13
CA ASP A 434 -10.13 10.88 45.14
C ASP A 434 -11.47 11.59 45.45
N VAL A 435 -12.33 11.68 44.42
CA VAL A 435 -13.79 11.78 44.58
C VAL A 435 -14.45 10.87 43.56
N LYS A 436 -14.90 9.70 44.03
CA LYS A 436 -16.06 9.00 43.48
C LYS A 436 -17.27 9.93 43.48
N ASN A 437 -17.93 10.12 42.34
CA ASN A 437 -19.38 10.02 42.20
C ASN A 437 -19.81 10.11 40.73
N GLY A 438 -20.72 9.21 40.35
CA GLY A 438 -21.31 9.15 39.02
C GLY A 438 -22.24 10.32 38.75
N ILE A 439 -22.32 10.70 37.48
CA ILE A 439 -23.39 11.55 36.94
C ILE A 439 -23.84 10.94 35.61
N ASN A 440 -25.16 10.80 35.54
CA ASN A 440 -25.92 10.20 34.46
C ASN A 440 -25.75 10.99 33.16
N SER A 441 -25.52 10.26 32.07
CA SER A 441 -25.66 10.75 30.70
C SER A 441 -27.14 11.10 30.46
N ALA A 442 -27.41 12.39 30.30
CA ALA A 442 -28.71 12.91 29.89
C ALA A 442 -28.51 14.05 28.88
N THR A 443 -28.82 13.74 27.62
CA THR A 443 -29.48 14.59 26.62
C THR A 443 -29.08 16.07 26.56
N ILE A 444 -28.13 16.39 25.68
CA ILE A 444 -28.03 17.74 25.07
C ILE A 444 -28.22 17.55 23.55
N GLY A 445 -29.48 17.33 23.17
CA GLY A 445 -29.97 17.47 21.82
C GLY A 445 -30.98 18.61 21.80
N GLY A 446 -30.67 19.68 21.06
CA GLY A 446 -31.62 20.74 20.73
C GLY A 446 -31.32 22.10 21.37
N ALA A 447 -30.46 22.91 20.73
CA ALA A 447 -30.48 24.37 20.89
C ALA A 447 -29.78 25.20 19.79
N VAL A 448 -29.28 24.63 18.68
CA VAL A 448 -28.57 25.43 17.64
C VAL A 448 -29.13 25.27 16.21
N GLY A 449 -30.08 24.35 15.97
CA GLY A 449 -30.65 24.12 14.64
C GLY A 449 -31.85 25.00 14.24
N GLY A 450 -32.39 25.84 15.14
CA GLY A 450 -33.67 26.53 14.94
C GLY A 450 -33.59 27.93 14.33
N THR A 451 -32.47 28.62 14.44
CA THR A 451 -32.38 30.04 14.04
C THR A 451 -32.01 30.22 12.56
N ILE A 452 -31.29 29.28 11.96
CA ILE A 452 -30.90 29.36 10.54
C ILE A 452 -32.02 28.85 9.62
N GLY A 453 -32.76 27.82 10.04
CA GLY A 453 -33.90 27.30 9.27
C GLY A 453 -35.10 28.26 9.20
N GLY A 454 -35.38 28.99 10.27
CA GLY A 454 -36.50 29.95 10.31
C GLY A 454 -36.32 31.13 9.35
N ILE A 455 -35.08 31.63 9.19
CA ILE A 455 -34.79 32.77 8.31
C ILE A 455 -34.93 32.38 6.83
N LEU A 456 -34.51 31.17 6.46
CA LEU A 456 -34.64 30.66 5.09
C LEU A 456 -36.10 30.44 4.67
N VAL A 457 -36.93 29.92 5.56
CA VAL A 457 -38.36 29.69 5.27
C VAL A 457 -39.13 31.01 5.15
N ILE A 458 -38.86 31.98 6.02
CA ILE A 458 -39.50 33.31 5.95
C ILE A 458 -39.06 34.05 4.66
N GLY A 459 -37.79 33.93 4.27
CA GLY A 459 -37.28 34.50 3.02
C GLY A 459 -37.95 33.91 1.77
N LEU A 460 -38.13 32.60 1.73
CA LEU A 460 -38.82 31.91 0.62
C LEU A 460 -40.29 32.30 0.51
N VAL A 461 -41.01 32.40 1.65
CA VAL A 461 -42.42 32.83 1.66
C VAL A 461 -42.56 34.28 1.18
N ALA A 462 -41.69 35.19 1.64
CA ALA A 462 -41.69 36.57 1.18
C ALA A 462 -41.41 36.70 -0.33
N PHE A 463 -40.49 35.88 -0.87
CA PHE A 463 -40.17 35.86 -2.30
C PHE A 463 -41.36 35.39 -3.16
N PHE A 464 -42.07 34.32 -2.75
CA PHE A 464 -43.24 33.84 -3.49
C PHE A 464 -44.43 34.81 -3.43
N LEU A 465 -44.63 35.51 -2.30
CA LEU A 465 -45.65 36.55 -2.19
C LEU A 465 -45.31 37.78 -3.06
N HIS A 466 -44.03 38.13 -3.18
CA HIS A 466 -43.60 39.23 -4.05
C HIS A 466 -43.71 38.88 -5.54
N LYS A 467 -43.43 37.63 -5.92
CA LYS A 467 -43.60 37.13 -7.30
C LYS A 467 -45.08 37.07 -7.71
N ARG A 468 -45.98 36.69 -6.79
CA ARG A 468 -47.43 36.65 -7.02
C ARG A 468 -48.02 38.05 -7.22
N LYS A 469 -47.48 39.09 -6.57
CA LYS A 469 -47.96 40.48 -6.76
C LYS A 469 -47.60 41.07 -8.12
N ARG A 470 -46.44 40.72 -8.70
CA ARG A 470 -46.04 41.19 -10.03
C ARG A 470 -46.75 40.50 -11.20
N SER A 471 -47.30 39.30 -10.98
CA SER A 471 -48.08 38.61 -12.01
C SER A 471 -49.46 39.24 -12.26
N ASN A 472 -49.95 40.11 -11.38
CA ASN A 472 -51.22 40.80 -11.56
C ASN A 472 -51.10 42.13 -12.32
N ASP A 473 -49.89 42.70 -12.43
CA ASP A 473 -49.66 43.98 -13.12
C ASP A 473 -49.24 43.82 -14.60
N HIS A 474 -49.20 42.58 -15.12
CA HIS A 474 -48.80 42.27 -16.50
C HIS A 474 -49.91 41.68 -17.38
N ASN A 475 -51.16 41.71 -16.94
CA ASN A 475 -52.31 41.22 -17.71
C ASN A 475 -53.17 42.31 -18.37
N GLN A 476 -52.60 43.49 -18.67
CA GLN A 476 -53.35 44.55 -19.35
C GLN A 476 -52.67 45.23 -20.54
N GLN A 477 -51.53 44.75 -21.00
CA GLN A 477 -50.94 45.18 -22.28
C GLN A 477 -50.25 43.98 -22.92
N ASN A 478 -50.95 43.30 -23.83
CA ASN A 478 -50.43 42.59 -25.01
C ASN A 478 -51.56 41.73 -25.61
N ALA A 479 -52.49 42.40 -26.29
CA ALA A 479 -53.27 41.81 -27.36
C ALA A 479 -52.93 42.62 -28.62
N GLY A 480 -52.08 42.05 -29.48
CA GLY A 480 -51.74 42.65 -30.77
C GLY A 480 -50.36 42.25 -31.27
N GLN A 481 -50.37 41.44 -32.32
CA GLN A 481 -49.31 41.23 -33.33
C GLN A 481 -48.28 40.12 -33.07
N ASP A 482 -48.66 38.92 -33.52
CA ASP A 482 -47.79 38.00 -34.26
C ASP A 482 -47.54 38.56 -35.68
N ALA A 483 -46.28 38.56 -36.12
CA ALA A 483 -45.81 38.13 -37.46
C ALA A 483 -44.38 38.65 -37.74
N ASP A 484 -43.60 37.78 -38.39
CA ASP A 484 -42.41 38.04 -39.21
C ASP A 484 -40.99 37.94 -38.59
N GLU A 485 -40.39 36.78 -38.90
CA GLU A 485 -39.04 36.52 -39.43
C GLU A 485 -37.99 37.64 -39.39
N HIS A 486 -36.81 37.34 -38.82
CA HIS A 486 -35.59 37.07 -39.61
C HIS A 486 -34.40 36.66 -38.73
N GLU A 487 -33.57 35.77 -39.28
CA GLU A 487 -32.26 35.33 -38.78
C GLU A 487 -31.28 36.50 -38.60
N GLU A 488 -30.57 36.55 -37.48
CA GLU A 488 -29.35 37.36 -37.34
C GLU A 488 -28.20 36.46 -36.87
N ARG A 489 -27.28 36.19 -37.80
CA ARG A 489 -26.03 35.46 -37.59
C ARG A 489 -25.03 36.37 -36.88
N LEU A 490 -24.56 35.96 -35.70
CA LEU A 490 -23.43 36.59 -35.02
C LEU A 490 -22.12 36.12 -35.67
N SER A 491 -21.43 37.02 -36.38
CA SER A 491 -20.06 36.83 -36.85
C SER A 491 -19.08 37.03 -35.69
N VAL A 492 -18.29 36.02 -35.38
CA VAL A 492 -17.21 36.06 -34.39
C VAL A 492 -15.92 36.49 -35.10
N ASP A 493 -15.35 37.61 -34.65
CA ASP A 493 -14.07 38.16 -35.09
C ASP A 493 -12.93 37.47 -34.32
N TRP A 494 -12.08 36.71 -35.03
CA TRP A 494 -11.03 35.87 -34.46
C TRP A 494 -9.67 36.56 -34.34
N ASP A 495 -9.53 37.81 -34.77
CA ASP A 495 -8.24 38.53 -34.78
C ASP A 495 -7.93 39.25 -33.44
N ALA A 496 -8.79 39.09 -32.44
CA ALA A 496 -8.67 39.78 -31.14
C ALA A 496 -8.02 38.96 -30.01
N ILE A 497 -7.46 37.77 -30.31
CA ILE A 497 -6.81 36.91 -29.29
C ILE A 497 -5.42 36.47 -29.77
N GLU A 498 -4.57 37.42 -30.14
CA GLU A 498 -3.14 37.18 -30.29
C GLU A 498 -2.35 38.40 -29.80
N GLY A 499 -1.87 38.34 -28.56
CA GLY A 499 -1.05 39.40 -27.99
C GLY A 499 -1.10 39.44 -26.47
N GLY A 500 -0.43 38.52 -25.80
CA GLY A 500 -0.43 38.54 -24.34
C GLY A 500 0.37 37.48 -23.60
N PHE A 501 1.54 37.06 -24.10
CA PHE A 501 2.52 36.36 -23.25
C PHE A 501 3.91 36.96 -23.44
N VAL A 502 4.34 37.70 -22.41
CA VAL A 502 5.69 38.25 -22.26
C VAL A 502 6.53 37.21 -21.52
N GLU A 503 7.64 36.80 -22.13
CA GLU A 503 8.69 35.98 -21.51
C GLU A 503 9.38 36.74 -20.37
N THR A 504 9.39 36.16 -19.18
CA THR A 504 10.31 36.58 -18.11
C THR A 504 11.50 35.63 -18.06
N ASN A 505 12.62 36.09 -18.60
CA ASN A 505 13.95 35.49 -18.41
C ASN A 505 14.42 35.67 -16.95
N LEU A 506 14.93 34.60 -16.34
CA LEU A 506 15.77 34.64 -15.14
C LEU A 506 17.11 33.93 -15.40
N PRO A 507 18.21 34.40 -14.79
CA PRO A 507 19.55 34.20 -15.34
C PRO A 507 20.26 32.96 -14.80
N LEU A 508 21.00 32.31 -15.70
CA LEU A 508 22.09 31.37 -15.41
C LEU A 508 23.19 32.08 -14.61
N ASN A 509 23.51 31.56 -13.43
CA ASN A 509 24.75 31.90 -12.74
C ASN A 509 25.73 30.73 -12.83
N ASN A 510 26.85 30.99 -13.50
CA ASN A 510 27.95 30.06 -13.70
C ASN A 510 29.18 30.71 -13.07
N SER A 511 29.69 30.14 -11.98
CA SER A 511 31.02 30.49 -11.45
C SER A 511 31.67 29.25 -10.85
N GLY A 512 32.58 28.65 -11.60
CA GLY A 512 33.48 27.62 -11.09
C GLY A 512 34.62 28.20 -10.25
N LYS A 513 35.25 27.34 -9.44
CA LYS A 513 36.70 27.06 -9.47
C LYS A 513 37.11 26.07 -8.36
N ASN A 514 37.84 25.04 -8.81
CA ASN A 514 39.00 24.37 -8.20
C ASN A 514 38.92 23.84 -6.75
N MET A 515 39.17 22.54 -6.56
CA MET A 515 40.43 22.03 -5.95
C MET A 515 40.52 20.48 -5.97
N VAL A 516 41.59 19.99 -6.64
CA VAL A 516 42.56 18.90 -6.33
C VAL A 516 42.08 17.52 -5.82
N PRO A 517 42.59 16.40 -6.37
CA PRO A 517 42.35 15.04 -5.87
C PRO A 517 43.29 14.66 -4.72
N TYR A 518 42.78 14.01 -3.68
CA TYR A 518 43.62 13.37 -2.66
C TYR A 518 43.67 11.86 -2.91
N ASN A 519 44.85 11.39 -3.27
CA ASN A 519 45.23 9.98 -3.35
C ASN A 519 46.12 9.71 -2.13
N GLY A 520 45.84 8.68 -1.34
CA GLY A 520 46.59 8.36 -0.13
C GLY A 520 46.45 6.91 0.28
N ILE A 521 47.37 6.08 -0.24
CA ILE A 521 47.67 4.72 0.20
C ILE A 521 48.61 4.79 1.43
N ASN A 522 48.35 4.01 2.48
CA ASN A 522 49.30 3.20 3.27
C ASN A 522 48.56 2.66 4.52
N ASN A 523 48.26 1.36 4.65
CA ASN A 523 49.08 0.19 5.00
C ASN A 523 49.56 0.13 6.48
N ILE A 524 49.29 -1.05 7.11
CA ILE A 524 49.97 -1.69 8.26
C ILE A 524 49.46 -1.32 9.67
N ASN A 525 48.74 -2.19 10.40
CA ASN A 525 49.30 -3.27 11.25
C ASN A 525 48.27 -4.03 12.10
N ASN A 526 48.64 -5.26 12.45
CA ASN A 526 47.94 -6.26 13.25
C ASN A 526 47.64 -5.85 14.70
N SER A 527 46.53 -6.37 15.23
CA SER A 527 46.48 -6.87 16.61
C SER A 527 45.44 -7.97 16.77
N ASN A 528 45.94 -9.17 17.08
CA ASN A 528 45.21 -10.32 17.60
C ASN A 528 44.48 -9.98 18.90
N ILE A 529 43.21 -10.36 19.02
CA ILE A 529 42.60 -10.66 20.32
C ILE A 529 41.86 -12.00 20.20
N VAL A 530 42.29 -12.93 21.07
CA VAL A 530 41.71 -14.24 21.37
C VAL A 530 40.93 -14.10 22.68
N LEU A 531 39.97 -15.02 22.89
CA LEU A 531 39.11 -15.29 24.06
C LEU A 531 37.67 -14.76 23.86
N GLU A 532 36.59 -15.51 24.11
CA GLU A 532 36.44 -16.79 24.82
C GLU A 532 35.09 -17.42 24.42
N ASN A 533 35.08 -18.74 24.21
CA ASN A 533 33.88 -19.56 24.14
C ASN A 533 33.31 -19.74 25.54
N SER A 534 32.00 -19.51 25.73
CA SER A 534 31.27 -20.15 26.82
C SER A 534 29.90 -20.62 26.34
N HIS A 535 29.83 -21.92 26.11
CA HIS A 535 28.60 -22.70 26.09
C HIS A 535 27.90 -22.62 27.45
N LEU A 536 26.61 -22.34 27.48
CA LEU A 536 25.72 -22.87 28.53
C LEU A 536 24.34 -23.18 27.91
N TYR A 537 24.08 -24.48 27.85
CA TYR A 537 22.74 -25.07 27.75
C TYR A 537 21.89 -24.64 28.95
N SER A 538 20.61 -24.37 28.74
CA SER A 538 19.58 -24.75 29.72
C SER A 538 18.31 -25.20 29.03
N SER A 539 17.90 -26.39 29.42
CA SER A 539 16.81 -27.22 28.94
C SER A 539 15.41 -26.69 29.27
N ALA A 540 14.46 -27.25 28.53
CA ALA A 540 13.03 -27.23 28.75
C ALA A 540 12.63 -27.70 30.16
N ASN A 541 11.54 -27.12 30.67
CA ASN A 541 10.69 -27.76 31.66
C ASN A 541 9.24 -27.72 31.17
N GLU A 542 8.67 -28.91 31.09
CA GLU A 542 7.26 -29.22 30.94
C GLU A 542 6.46 -28.63 32.11
N PHE A 543 5.26 -28.13 31.82
CA PHE A 543 4.15 -28.19 32.77
C PHE A 543 2.89 -28.65 32.04
N SER A 544 2.30 -29.69 32.61
CA SER A 544 1.21 -30.49 32.07
C SER A 544 -0.18 -29.90 32.37
N GLN A 545 -1.16 -30.44 31.63
CA GLN A 545 -2.60 -30.57 31.93
C GLN A 545 -3.49 -29.35 31.64
N GLY A 546 -4.15 -29.42 30.47
CA GLY A 546 -5.43 -30.12 30.38
C GLY A 546 -6.66 -29.22 30.37
N GLU A 547 -7.28 -29.04 29.20
CA GLU A 547 -8.73 -28.91 29.11
C GLU A 547 -9.24 -29.33 27.73
N LYS A 548 -10.26 -30.20 27.76
CA LYS A 548 -10.96 -30.78 26.61
C LYS A 548 -11.69 -29.69 25.83
N SER A 549 -11.52 -29.66 24.51
CA SER A 549 -12.45 -28.98 23.61
C SER A 549 -13.52 -29.96 23.11
N PRO A 550 -14.81 -29.59 23.08
CA PRO A 550 -15.84 -30.40 22.44
C PRO A 550 -15.75 -30.22 20.92
N ALA A 551 -15.78 -31.35 20.22
CA ALA A 551 -15.98 -31.43 18.79
C ALA A 551 -17.36 -30.83 18.43
N MET A 552 -17.39 -29.91 17.47
CA MET A 552 -18.61 -29.52 16.79
C MET A 552 -18.53 -30.07 15.36
N ASP A 553 -19.43 -31.00 15.07
CA ASP A 553 -19.60 -31.66 13.79
C ASP A 553 -19.95 -30.65 12.68
N TYR A 554 -19.25 -30.76 11.55
CA TYR A 554 -19.82 -30.37 10.26
C TYR A 554 -19.71 -31.55 9.28
N ASN A 555 -20.83 -32.22 9.10
CA ASN A 555 -21.10 -33.13 8.00
C ASN A 555 -21.27 -32.30 6.71
N ASN A 556 -20.50 -32.59 5.66
CA ASN A 556 -21.10 -33.14 4.44
C ASN A 556 -20.09 -33.76 3.45
N THR A 557 -20.17 -35.09 3.37
CA THR A 557 -20.11 -35.98 2.21
C THR A 557 -19.48 -35.52 0.88
N SER A 558 -18.36 -36.17 0.53
CA SER A 558 -18.27 -36.95 -0.72
C SER A 558 -17.34 -38.14 -0.52
N LYS A 559 -17.92 -39.34 -0.55
CA LYS A 559 -17.25 -40.64 -0.44
C LYS A 559 -16.43 -40.92 -1.70
N TYR A 560 -15.18 -41.33 -1.53
CA TYR A 560 -14.60 -42.45 -2.28
C TYR A 560 -13.73 -43.29 -1.32
N GLU A 561 -14.09 -44.57 -1.22
CA GLU A 561 -13.35 -45.61 -0.51
C GLU A 561 -12.09 -45.97 -1.28
N VAL A 562 -10.93 -46.01 -0.61
CA VAL A 562 -9.95 -47.09 -0.81
C VAL A 562 -9.33 -47.46 0.54
N SER A 563 -9.36 -48.77 0.77
CA SER A 563 -8.95 -49.51 1.95
C SER A 563 -7.51 -49.24 2.41
N SER A 564 -7.39 -49.19 3.73
CA SER A 564 -6.20 -49.36 4.56
C SER A 564 -5.27 -50.49 4.13
N GLN A 565 -3.96 -50.29 4.35
CA GLN A 565 -3.13 -51.27 5.07
C GLN A 565 -2.04 -50.57 5.87
N THR A 566 -2.05 -50.91 7.16
CA THR A 566 -1.15 -50.65 8.29
C THR A 566 0.32 -50.99 8.04
N ALA A 567 1.25 -50.28 8.70
CA ALA A 567 2.17 -50.85 9.72
C ALA A 567 3.34 -49.90 10.12
N THR A 568 3.28 -49.41 11.37
CA THR A 568 4.33 -49.45 12.43
C THR A 568 5.75 -48.89 12.21
N THR A 569 6.03 -47.81 12.97
CA THR A 569 7.07 -47.64 14.02
C THR A 569 8.49 -48.21 13.84
N VAL A 570 9.52 -47.38 14.07
CA VAL A 570 10.37 -47.36 15.29
C VAL A 570 11.62 -46.48 15.05
N THR A 571 11.73 -45.47 15.90
CA THR A 571 12.87 -44.86 16.59
C THR A 571 14.34 -45.17 16.22
N ALA A 572 15.13 -44.08 16.24
CA ALA A 572 16.35 -43.87 17.05
C ALA A 572 17.75 -43.84 16.39
N VAL A 573 18.37 -42.66 16.53
CA VAL A 573 19.70 -42.40 17.13
C VAL A 573 20.97 -42.65 16.27
N SER A 574 21.71 -41.56 16.06
CA SER A 574 23.13 -41.39 15.63
C SER A 574 24.10 -42.26 16.48
N PRO A 575 25.43 -42.41 16.23
CA PRO A 575 26.41 -41.40 15.76
C PRO A 575 27.60 -42.02 14.93
N PRO A 576 28.88 -41.61 15.06
CA PRO A 576 29.53 -40.58 14.24
C PRO A 576 30.88 -41.01 13.57
N LEU A 577 31.43 -40.10 12.76
CA LEU A 577 32.86 -39.79 12.46
C LEU A 577 33.97 -40.86 12.67
N MET A 578 34.80 -41.08 11.62
CA MET A 578 36.23 -40.70 11.58
C MET A 578 36.97 -41.28 10.35
N ASN A 579 37.79 -40.42 9.71
CA ASN A 579 39.16 -40.65 9.19
C ASN A 579 39.43 -41.78 8.15
N LEU A 580 40.37 -41.72 7.18
CA LEU A 580 41.65 -41.01 7.06
C LEU A 580 42.15 -41.13 5.59
N ALA A 581 43.00 -40.19 5.15
CA ALA A 581 44.16 -40.33 4.21
C ALA A 581 43.90 -40.78 2.74
N THR A 582 44.01 -39.92 1.70
CA THR A 582 45.21 -39.45 0.93
C THR A 582 46.02 -40.56 0.21
N PRO A 583 46.85 -40.25 -0.83
CA PRO A 583 46.68 -39.45 -2.07
C PRO A 583 47.27 -40.20 -3.32
N LEU A 584 47.43 -39.51 -4.47
CA LEU A 584 48.34 -39.76 -5.63
C LEU A 584 47.65 -39.92 -7.03
N SER A 585 47.63 -38.81 -7.80
CA SER A 585 48.30 -38.51 -9.10
C SER A 585 48.76 -39.66 -10.06
N PRO A 586 49.17 -39.40 -11.32
CA PRO A 586 48.47 -38.83 -12.50
C PRO A 586 48.71 -39.68 -13.80
N ASN A 587 48.25 -39.17 -14.97
CA ASN A 587 48.59 -39.56 -16.36
C ASN A 587 47.97 -40.90 -16.85
N ASP A 588 47.51 -41.10 -18.09
CA ASP A 588 48.10 -40.68 -19.36
C ASP A 588 47.10 -40.81 -20.54
N THR A 589 47.21 -39.87 -21.49
CA THR A 589 47.13 -39.97 -22.97
C THR A 589 46.07 -40.81 -23.72
N LEU A 590 45.42 -40.17 -24.72
CA LEU A 590 45.47 -40.44 -26.20
C LEU A 590 44.19 -39.89 -26.89
N LEU A 591 44.26 -38.75 -27.58
CA LEU A 591 44.40 -38.60 -29.05
C LEU A 591 43.25 -39.17 -29.92
N ARG A 592 42.42 -38.28 -30.51
CA ARG A 592 42.24 -38.19 -31.98
C ARG A 592 41.48 -36.94 -32.46
N GLN A 593 42.05 -36.32 -33.49
CA GLN A 593 41.56 -35.21 -34.32
C GLN A 593 40.41 -35.64 -35.26
N SER A 594 39.56 -34.70 -35.70
CA SER A 594 39.41 -34.32 -37.13
C SER A 594 38.37 -33.20 -37.35
N TYR A 595 38.44 -32.60 -38.54
CA TYR A 595 38.12 -31.22 -38.94
C TYR A 595 36.65 -30.88 -39.28
N LEU A 596 36.42 -29.55 -39.43
CA LEU A 596 35.31 -28.81 -40.06
C LEU A 596 34.83 -29.34 -41.42
N PRO A 597 33.68 -28.81 -41.90
CA PRO A 597 33.69 -28.19 -43.23
C PRO A 597 33.06 -26.78 -43.30
N ASP A 598 33.48 -26.11 -44.38
CA ASP A 598 33.34 -24.70 -44.76
C ASP A 598 31.98 -24.23 -45.30
N ILE A 599 31.92 -22.90 -45.35
CA ILE A 599 30.97 -21.91 -45.90
C ILE A 599 30.58 -22.13 -47.38
N PRO A 600 29.45 -21.55 -47.84
CA PRO A 600 29.51 -20.68 -49.01
C PRO A 600 28.89 -19.28 -48.80
N ARG A 601 29.59 -18.26 -49.30
CA ARG A 601 29.12 -16.88 -49.55
C ARG A 601 28.37 -16.83 -50.88
N HIS A 602 27.34 -15.99 -50.98
CA HIS A 602 27.14 -15.14 -52.16
C HIS A 602 26.30 -13.90 -51.83
N ASP A 603 26.76 -12.77 -52.39
CA ASP A 603 26.25 -11.41 -52.34
C ASP A 603 24.85 -11.21 -52.94
N ASN A 604 24.07 -10.25 -52.43
CA ASN A 604 23.65 -9.08 -53.22
C ASN A 604 22.91 -8.01 -52.40
N GLN A 605 23.06 -6.77 -52.88
CA GLN A 605 22.84 -5.47 -52.25
C GLN A 605 21.37 -4.96 -52.27
N GLN A 606 20.96 -4.30 -51.16
CA GLN A 606 20.20 -3.02 -51.01
C GLN A 606 18.79 -2.87 -51.66
N PRO A 607 17.92 -1.88 -51.26
CA PRO A 607 18.10 -0.82 -50.26
C PRO A 607 16.98 -0.67 -49.21
N ILE A 608 17.31 0.17 -48.22
CA ILE A 608 16.51 0.72 -47.13
C ILE A 608 15.52 1.76 -47.66
N THR A 609 14.23 1.64 -47.33
CA THR A 609 13.21 2.66 -47.64
C THR A 609 12.94 3.51 -46.40
N TYR A 610 13.24 4.80 -46.50
CA TYR A 610 12.83 5.84 -45.57
C TYR A 610 11.36 6.19 -45.79
N ILE A 611 10.55 6.22 -44.72
CA ILE A 611 9.19 6.75 -44.74
C ILE A 611 9.24 8.24 -44.38
N THR A 612 8.99 9.09 -45.38
CA THR A 612 8.73 10.52 -45.22
C THR A 612 7.26 10.78 -44.90
N LYS A 613 7.02 11.73 -43.99
CA LYS A 613 5.73 12.42 -43.76
C LYS A 613 5.15 12.98 -45.08
N PRO A 614 3.82 13.11 -45.19
CA PRO A 614 3.19 14.07 -46.10
C PRO A 614 2.71 15.32 -45.33
N ASP A 615 3.15 16.48 -45.79
CA ASP A 615 2.46 17.76 -45.60
C ASP A 615 1.54 18.00 -46.82
N GLY A 616 0.32 18.47 -46.58
CA GLY A 616 -0.40 19.37 -47.49
C GLY A 616 -1.57 18.82 -48.33
N ALA A 617 -2.78 18.88 -47.76
CA ALA A 617 -3.99 19.48 -48.36
C ALA A 617 -4.96 19.88 -47.25
#